data_AF-A0A937HX88-F1
#
_entry.id   AF-A0A937HX88-F1
#
_cell.length_a   1.000
_cell.length_b   1.000
_cell.length_c   1.000
_cell.angle_alpha   90.00
_cell.angle_beta   90.00
_cell.angle_gamma   90.00
#
_symmetry.space_group_name_H-M   'P 1'
#
loop_
_entity.id
_entity.type
_entity.pdbx_description
1 polymer ?
#
loop_
_entity_poly.entity_id
_entity_poly.type
_entity_poly.pdbx_seq_one_letter_code
_entity_poly.pdbx_strand_id
1 'polypeptide(L)' 'MEEWGFVEDHDLQGWKGACLCMTCQHFAYGIDQHCRTLVGCNVRQKQLRQGDHLTKRCTLWAPTWQKEHGWAPEAS' A
#
# COMPACT_ATOMS: atom_id res chain seq x y z
N MET A 1 -3.90 -13.57 2.22
CA MET A 1 -4.47 -12.20 2.31
C MET A 1 -5.90 -12.24 2.82
N GLU A 2 -6.71 -13.25 2.47
CA GLU A 2 -8.07 -13.43 3.03
C GLU A 2 -8.11 -13.46 4.56
N GLU A 3 -7.10 -14.05 5.20
CA GLU A 3 -6.96 -14.12 6.67
C GLU A 3 -6.42 -12.84 7.33
N TRP A 4 -6.01 -11.84 6.55
CA TRP A 4 -5.40 -10.63 7.10
C TRP A 4 -6.45 -9.69 7.70
N GLY A 5 -6.15 -9.12 8.87
CA GLY A 5 -6.93 -8.02 9.43
C GLY A 5 -6.74 -6.71 8.66
N PHE A 6 -7.47 -5.65 9.02
CA PHE A 6 -7.35 -4.35 8.38
C PHE A 6 -6.22 -3.49 8.97
N VAL A 7 -5.65 -2.60 8.16
CA VAL A 7 -4.77 -1.53 8.62
C VAL A 7 -5.55 -0.59 9.55
N GLU A 8 -4.94 -0.22 10.68
CA GLU A 8 -5.57 0.69 11.65
C GLU A 8 -5.57 2.12 11.09
N ASP A 9 -6.56 2.93 11.48
CA ASP A 9 -6.67 4.29 10.95
C ASP A 9 -5.45 5.17 11.33
N HIS A 10 -4.85 4.95 12.51
CA HIS A 10 -3.63 5.67 12.92
C HIS A 10 -2.39 5.35 12.06
N ASP A 11 -2.40 4.23 11.33
CA ASP A 11 -1.34 3.82 10.40
C ASP A 11 -1.56 4.38 8.99
N LEU A 12 -2.65 5.11 8.77
CA LEU A 12 -3.03 5.72 7.51
C LEU A 12 -3.15 7.24 7.67
N GLN A 13 -2.63 7.98 6.70
CA GLN A 13 -2.72 9.43 6.66
C GLN A 13 -3.45 9.84 5.37
N GLY A 14 -4.43 10.74 5.50
CA GLY A 14 -5.06 11.34 4.31
C GLY A 14 -4.02 12.08 3.45
N TRP A 15 -4.08 11.90 2.14
CA TRP A 15 -3.13 12.53 1.21
C TRP A 15 -3.83 13.04 -0.04
N LYS A 16 -3.39 14.20 -0.54
CA LYS A 16 -3.82 14.75 -1.83
C LYS A 16 -2.61 14.77 -2.76
N GLY A 17 -2.57 13.89 -3.76
CA GLY A 17 -1.47 13.76 -4.72
C GLY A 17 -1.11 12.30 -5.02
N ALA A 18 0.05 12.07 -5.63
CA ALA A 18 0.44 10.76 -6.14
C ALA A 18 1.04 9.80 -5.10
N CYS A 19 1.33 10.25 -3.87
CA CYS A 19 1.96 9.43 -2.82
C CYS A 19 0.92 8.69 -1.99
N LEU A 20 0.14 7.81 -2.63
CA LEU A 20 -0.95 7.06 -2.01
C LEU A 20 -0.53 5.60 -1.76
N CYS A 21 -1.31 4.86 -0.99
CA CYS A 21 -1.07 3.44 -0.75
C CYS A 21 -0.97 2.63 -2.05
N MET A 22 -1.77 2.92 -3.09
CA MET A 22 -1.69 2.25 -4.39
C MET A 22 -0.34 2.44 -5.12
N THR A 23 0.39 3.51 -4.81
CA THR A 23 1.72 3.81 -5.40
C THR A 23 2.88 3.50 -4.45
N CYS A 24 2.60 2.81 -3.34
CA CYS A 24 3.60 2.35 -2.40
C CYS A 24 4.26 1.05 -2.89
N GLN A 25 5.58 0.90 -2.71
CA GLN A 25 6.29 -0.34 -3.00
C GLN A 25 5.76 -1.56 -2.20
N HIS A 26 5.11 -1.30 -1.06
CA HIS A 26 4.53 -2.32 -0.19
C HIS A 26 3.06 -2.61 -0.52
N PHE A 27 2.48 -1.92 -1.50
CA PHE A 27 1.14 -2.21 -1.99
C PHE A 27 1.09 -3.64 -2.50
N ALA A 28 0.03 -4.34 -2.11
CA ALA A 28 -0.22 -5.71 -2.52
C ALA A 28 -1.66 -5.81 -3.02
N TYR A 29 -1.86 -6.63 -4.05
CA TYR A 29 -3.17 -7.05 -4.49
C TYR A 29 -3.19 -8.57 -4.66
N GLY A 30 -4.37 -9.15 -4.53
CA GLY A 30 -4.62 -10.57 -4.75
C GLY A 30 -6.08 -10.79 -5.10
N ILE A 31 -6.44 -12.04 -5.36
CA ILE A 31 -7.82 -12.45 -5.64
C ILE A 31 -8.22 -13.47 -4.58
N ASP A 32 -9.39 -13.30 -3.98
CA ASP A 32 -9.96 -14.27 -3.03
C ASP A 32 -10.64 -15.45 -3.74
N GLN A 33 -11.08 -16.45 -2.98
CA GLN A 33 -11.79 -17.63 -3.52
C GLN A 33 -13.12 -17.30 -4.23
N HIS A 34 -13.64 -16.08 -4.06
CA HIS A 34 -14.86 -15.57 -4.68
C HIS A 34 -14.59 -14.62 -5.85
N CYS A 35 -13.36 -14.61 -6.39
CA CYS A 35 -12.93 -13.75 -7.48
C CYS A 35 -13.00 -12.25 -7.16
N ARG A 36 -12.90 -11.86 -5.89
CA ARG A 36 -12.85 -10.46 -5.47
C ARG A 36 -11.41 -10.02 -5.31
N THR A 37 -11.11 -8.81 -5.80
CA THR A 37 -9.81 -8.20 -5.57
C THR A 37 -9.66 -7.82 -4.11
N LEU A 38 -8.65 -8.38 -3.46
CA LEU A 38 -8.18 -7.95 -2.17
C LEU A 38 -6.99 -7.01 -2.37
N VAL A 39 -6.91 -5.98 -1.54
CA VAL A 39 -5.80 -5.03 -1.54
C VAL A 39 -5.26 -4.87 -0.13
N GLY A 40 -3.96 -4.70 0.00
CA GLY A 40 -3.30 -4.69 1.29
C GLY A 40 -1.91 -4.08 1.28
N CYS A 41 -1.28 -4.15 2.44
CA CYS A 41 0.06 -3.68 2.70
C CYS A 41 0.93 -4.87 3.13
N ASN A 42 1.87 -5.30 2.27
CA ASN A 42 2.70 -6.48 2.52
C ASN A 42 3.58 -6.35 3.77
N VAL A 43 4.14 -5.16 4.03
CA VAL A 43 5.00 -4.94 5.20
C VAL A 43 4.22 -5.07 6.52
N ARG A 44 2.91 -4.79 6.50
CA ARG A 44 2.03 -4.94 7.67
C ARG A 44 1.27 -6.25 7.71
N GLN A 45 1.24 -7.00 6.60
CA GLN A 45 0.38 -8.17 6.40
C GLN A 45 -1.08 -7.88 6.77
N LYS A 46 -1.58 -6.73 6.32
CA LYS A 46 -2.93 -6.23 6.61
C LYS A 46 -3.62 -5.73 5.35
N GLN A 47 -4.94 -5.89 5.27
CA GLN A 47 -5.78 -5.39 4.18
C GLN A 47 -6.05 -3.90 4.31
N LEU A 48 -6.21 -3.23 3.17
CA LEU A 48 -6.70 -1.85 3.10
C LEU A 48 -8.22 -1.89 2.93
N ARG A 49 -8.95 -1.01 3.63
CA ARG A 49 -10.39 -0.90 3.41
C ARG A 49 -10.66 -0.35 2.00
N GLN A 50 -11.87 -0.57 1.51
CA GLN A 50 -12.28 -0.10 0.20
C GLN A 50 -12.02 1.41 0.06
N GLY A 51 -11.29 1.81 -1.00
CA GLY A 51 -10.97 3.21 -1.28
C GLY A 51 -9.79 3.82 -0.50
N ASP A 52 -9.34 3.22 0.62
CA ASP A 52 -8.20 3.76 1.39
C ASP A 52 -6.92 3.79 0.54
N HIS A 53 -6.74 2.81 -0.34
CA HIS A 53 -5.58 2.75 -1.25
C HIS A 53 -5.51 3.92 -2.25
N LEU A 54 -6.62 4.63 -2.48
CA LEU A 54 -6.76 5.75 -3.42
C LEU A 54 -6.79 7.12 -2.74
N THR A 55 -6.93 7.16 -1.41
CA THR A 55 -7.17 8.42 -0.67
C THR A 55 -6.22 8.61 0.51
N LYS A 56 -5.59 7.52 0.97
CA LYS A 56 -4.66 7.51 2.09
C LYS A 56 -3.30 6.96 1.70
N ARG A 57 -2.30 7.37 2.48
CA ARG A 57 -0.92 6.91 2.45
C ARG A 57 -0.63 6.18 3.75
N CYS A 58 0.06 5.04 3.72
CA CYS A 58 0.50 4.37 4.95
C CYS A 58 1.71 5.09 5.56
N THR A 59 1.89 5.00 6.88
CA THR A 59 3.05 5.61 7.57
C THR A 59 4.40 5.05 7.13
N LEU A 60 4.43 3.83 6.59
CA LEU A 60 5.61 3.18 6.01
C LEU A 60 5.64 3.33 4.48
N TRP A 61 5.04 4.38 3.93
CA TRP A 61 5.03 4.58 2.49
C TRP A 61 6.45 4.72 1.97
N ALA A 62 6.75 3.93 0.95
CA ALA A 62 8.01 3.98 0.26
C ALA A 62 7.73 3.90 -1.25
N PRO A 63 8.50 4.62 -2.06
CA PRO A 63 8.18 4.80 -3.45
C PRO A 63 8.65 3.61 -4.29
N THR A 64 7.91 3.27 -5.35
CA THR A 64 8.12 2.03 -6.13
C THR A 64 9.47 1.93 -6.83
N TRP A 65 10.13 3.06 -7.14
CA TRP A 65 11.41 3.10 -7.85
C TRP A 65 12.55 2.40 -7.10
N GLN A 66 12.50 2.29 -5.77
CA GLN A 66 13.49 1.51 -5.01
C GLN A 66 13.51 0.02 -5.36
N LYS A 67 12.39 -0.52 -5.86
CA LYS A 67 12.29 -1.93 -6.27
C LYS A 67 12.75 -2.15 -7.71
N GLU A 68 12.56 -1.13 -8.55
CA GLU A 68 12.82 -1.20 -9.99
C GLU A 68 14.29 -0.88 -10.32
N HIS A 69 14.92 0.03 -9.59
CA HIS A 69 16.31 0.44 -9.81
C HIS A 69 17.00 0.47 -8.43
N GLY A 70 18.08 -0.29 -8.26
CA GLY A 70 18.88 -0.23 -7.04
C GLY A 70 19.22 1.23 -6.71
N TRP A 71 19.20 1.56 -5.41
CA TRP A 71 19.42 2.89 -4.85
C TRP A 71 20.16 3.88 -5.78
N ALA A 72 19.46 4.91 -6.24
CA ALA A 72 20.00 6.05 -6.98
C ALA A 72 20.15 7.28 -6.06
N PRO A 73 21.38 7.63 -5.58
CA PRO A 73 21.60 8.70 -4.62
C PRO A 73 21.48 10.12 -5.19
N GLU A 74 21.40 10.30 -6.51
CA GLU A 74 21.36 11.62 -7.15
C GLU A 74 20.02 12.36 -7.09
N ALA A 75 18.97 11.74 -6.53
CA ALA A 75 17.63 12.31 -6.44
C ALA A 75 17.30 12.99 -5.08
N SER A 76 18.32 13.24 -4.24
CA SER A 76 18.18 13.91 -2.92
C SER A 76 18.46 15.41 -2.97
#